data_AF-C9RRI9-F1
#
_entry.id   AF-C9RRI9-F1
#
_cell.length_a   1.000
_cell.length_b   1.000
_cell.length_c   1.000
_cell.angle_alpha   90.00
_cell.angle_beta   90.00
_cell.angle_gamma   90.00
#
_symmetry.space_group_name_H-M   'P 1'
#
loop_
_entity.id
_entity.type
_entity.pdbx_description
1 polymer ?
#
loop_
_entity_poly.entity_id
_entity_poly.type
_entity_poly.pdbx_seq_one_letter_code
_entity_poly.pdbx_strand_id
1 'polypeptide(L)'
;MENKMNKFGLKRLLAVLAVAFACVCMWGCSDENIEELSSHDLIGYSGDSLVVYIERKYEESCLAKPLGDDCSTREKGTRIVVDNFYTEENVWKSDKLRDQYVVNVYDLVDDSTVIEFEKNKSHFYKWTLGKDSEDLGYFEWDGCSTKEKVGSIRPWGDGKWRLVGSTEDCGYAIVDVAKKKITGYEKLEKFAEECSDLWDHEGVKYCVGAVKKDSVMSYYERFLAGAMIRNDKGVGDTLWNNQIEGASLNSYHAVEFKNAFVCYLGNYYKVDYKTVKLVFDH
;
A
#
# COMPACT_ATOMS: atom_id res chain seq x y z
N MET A 1 -69.75 -26.93 47.15
CA MET A 1 -69.51 -25.61 46.53
C MET A 1 -68.66 -25.85 45.29
N GLU A 2 -69.26 -25.82 44.11
CA GLU A 2 -68.54 -25.97 42.84
C GLU A 2 -68.06 -24.61 42.34
N ASN A 3 -66.76 -24.48 42.15
CA ASN A 3 -66.12 -23.24 41.73
C ASN A 3 -66.12 -23.17 40.19
N LYS A 4 -67.17 -22.56 39.60
CA LYS A 4 -67.21 -22.27 38.15
C LYS A 4 -66.32 -21.07 37.83
N MET A 5 -65.01 -21.30 37.77
CA MET A 5 -64.08 -20.30 37.25
C MET A 5 -64.38 -20.02 35.77
N ASN A 6 -64.56 -18.74 35.46
CA ASN A 6 -64.85 -18.15 34.16
C ASN A 6 -63.86 -18.62 33.06
N LYS A 7 -64.22 -19.68 32.34
CA LYS A 7 -63.46 -20.25 31.20
C LYS A 7 -63.24 -19.25 30.05
N PHE A 8 -64.01 -18.16 29.98
CA PHE A 8 -63.95 -17.18 28.90
C PHE A 8 -62.79 -16.17 29.06
N GLY A 9 -62.41 -15.81 30.29
CA GLY A 9 -61.31 -14.89 30.56
C GLY A 9 -59.94 -15.50 30.30
N LEU A 10 -59.77 -16.78 30.69
CA LEU A 10 -58.51 -17.50 30.56
C LEU A 10 -58.10 -17.71 29.08
N LYS A 11 -59.08 -17.95 28.19
CA LYS A 11 -58.82 -18.15 26.76
C LYS A 11 -58.35 -16.87 26.06
N ARG A 12 -58.92 -15.70 26.40
CA ARG A 12 -58.45 -14.41 25.87
C ARG A 12 -57.06 -14.06 26.37
N LEU A 13 -56.76 -14.38 27.63
CA LEU A 13 -55.45 -14.11 28.22
C LEU A 13 -54.34 -14.97 27.59
N LEU A 14 -54.63 -16.25 27.33
CA LEU A 14 -53.72 -17.15 26.61
C LEU A 14 -53.51 -16.74 25.14
N ALA A 15 -54.55 -16.26 24.46
CA ALA A 15 -54.43 -15.78 23.08
C ALA A 15 -53.56 -14.52 22.97
N VAL A 16 -53.70 -13.58 23.91
CA VAL A 16 -52.85 -12.37 23.97
C VAL A 16 -51.40 -12.73 24.31
N LEU A 17 -51.18 -13.68 25.22
CA LEU A 17 -49.84 -14.19 25.53
C LEU A 17 -49.19 -14.90 24.33
N ALA A 18 -49.95 -15.69 23.57
CA ALA A 18 -49.44 -16.36 22.38
C ALA A 18 -49.07 -15.38 21.26
N VAL A 19 -49.86 -14.32 21.07
CA VAL A 19 -49.54 -13.26 20.10
C VAL A 19 -48.34 -12.43 20.56
N ALA A 20 -48.24 -12.11 21.85
CA ALA A 20 -47.08 -11.42 22.40
C ALA A 20 -45.79 -12.26 22.27
N PHE A 21 -45.85 -13.57 22.55
CA PHE A 21 -44.71 -14.47 22.32
C PHE A 21 -44.35 -14.58 20.82
N ALA A 22 -45.34 -14.68 19.92
CA ALA A 22 -45.08 -14.73 18.48
C ALA A 22 -44.42 -13.43 17.97
N CYS A 23 -44.79 -12.26 18.50
CA CYS A 23 -44.13 -11.00 18.14
C CYS A 23 -42.68 -10.89 18.65
N VAL A 24 -42.36 -11.49 19.81
CA VAL A 24 -40.99 -11.51 20.36
C VAL A 24 -40.13 -12.58 19.68
N CYS A 25 -40.72 -13.71 19.27
CA CYS A 25 -40.02 -14.78 18.54
C CYS A 25 -39.68 -14.43 17.08
N MET A 26 -40.30 -13.39 16.51
CA MET A 26 -39.98 -12.91 15.15
C MET A 26 -38.86 -11.85 15.10
N TRP A 27 -38.26 -11.50 16.25
CA TRP A 27 -37.18 -10.50 16.35
C TRP A 27 -35.78 -11.09 16.60
N GLY A 28 -35.63 -12.41 16.45
CA GLY A 28 -34.45 -13.15 16.93
C GLY A 28 -33.76 -14.04 15.91
N CYS A 29 -33.65 -13.62 14.65
CA CYS A 29 -32.59 -14.13 13.77
C CYS A 29 -31.85 -12.90 13.22
N SER A 30 -30.91 -12.39 14.02
CA SER A 30 -29.89 -11.50 13.50
C SER A 30 -28.90 -12.40 12.77
N ASP A 31 -29.07 -12.54 11.46
CA ASP A 31 -28.13 -13.28 10.63
C ASP A 31 -26.77 -12.58 10.70
N GLU A 32 -25.77 -13.23 11.29
CA GLU A 32 -24.38 -12.81 11.20
C GLU A 32 -23.88 -13.10 9.78
N ASN A 33 -23.65 -12.05 8.99
CA ASN A 33 -23.02 -12.20 7.68
C ASN A 33 -21.51 -12.18 7.89
N ILE A 34 -20.84 -13.25 7.43
CA ILE A 34 -19.38 -13.34 7.40
C ILE A 34 -18.94 -13.26 5.94
N GLU A 35 -18.21 -12.20 5.59
CA GLU A 35 -17.66 -11.98 4.26
C GLU A 35 -16.13 -12.10 4.28
N GLU A 36 -15.57 -12.76 3.28
CA GLU A 36 -14.12 -12.79 3.07
C GLU A 36 -13.73 -11.69 2.09
N LEU A 37 -13.00 -10.69 2.58
CA LEU A 37 -12.52 -9.56 1.79
C LEU A 37 -11.03 -9.74 1.48
N SER A 38 -10.62 -9.28 0.30
CA SER A 38 -9.20 -9.20 -0.08
C SER A 38 -8.83 -7.79 -0.52
N SER A 39 -7.73 -7.27 0.01
CA SER A 39 -7.11 -6.03 -0.44
C SER A 39 -5.75 -6.34 -1.07
N HIS A 40 -5.41 -5.61 -2.13
CA HIS A 40 -4.18 -5.79 -2.88
C HIS A 40 -3.39 -4.48 -2.90
N ASP A 41 -2.15 -4.51 -2.40
CA ASP A 41 -1.24 -3.36 -2.49
C ASP A 41 -0.07 -3.71 -3.39
N LEU A 42 0.05 -3.02 -4.52
CA LEU A 42 1.21 -3.15 -5.40
C LEU A 42 2.51 -2.82 -4.64
N ILE A 43 3.53 -3.67 -4.81
CA ILE A 43 4.93 -3.44 -4.37
C ILE A 43 5.77 -2.97 -5.56
N GLY A 44 5.57 -3.55 -6.74
CA GLY A 44 6.20 -3.17 -7.99
C GLY A 44 6.12 -4.28 -9.03
N TYR A 45 6.99 -4.23 -10.03
CA TYR A 45 7.04 -5.24 -11.09
C TYR A 45 8.44 -5.85 -11.16
N SER A 46 8.48 -7.10 -11.59
CA SER A 46 9.70 -7.88 -11.75
C SER A 46 9.87 -8.25 -13.23
N GLY A 47 10.98 -7.79 -13.82
CA GLY A 47 11.24 -7.97 -15.24
C GLY A 47 10.16 -7.32 -16.13
N ASP A 48 9.72 -8.06 -17.16
CA ASP A 48 8.84 -7.52 -18.21
C ASP A 48 7.39 -8.03 -18.13
N SER A 49 7.06 -8.95 -17.23
CA SER A 49 5.73 -9.61 -17.24
C SER A 49 5.15 -9.92 -15.87
N LEU A 50 5.88 -9.65 -14.79
CA LEU A 50 5.46 -10.03 -13.44
C LEU A 50 5.07 -8.81 -12.63
N VAL A 51 3.92 -8.89 -11.98
CA VAL A 51 3.45 -7.93 -10.98
C VAL A 51 3.61 -8.53 -9.60
N VAL A 52 4.14 -7.74 -8.66
CA VAL A 52 4.40 -8.14 -7.27
C VAL A 52 3.55 -7.28 -6.35
N TYR A 53 2.68 -7.90 -5.56
CA TYR A 53 1.77 -7.19 -4.66
C TYR A 53 1.59 -7.93 -3.33
N ILE A 54 1.10 -7.21 -2.34
CA ILE A 54 0.69 -7.74 -1.04
C ILE A 54 -0.79 -8.09 -1.16
N GLU A 55 -1.14 -9.34 -0.92
CA GLU A 55 -2.54 -9.74 -0.72
C GLU A 55 -2.82 -9.77 0.78
N ARG A 56 -3.78 -8.97 1.24
CA ARG A 56 -4.29 -8.98 2.60
C ARG A 56 -5.69 -9.57 2.61
N LYS A 57 -5.90 -10.59 3.43
CA LYS A 57 -7.20 -11.23 3.61
C LYS A 57 -7.81 -10.81 4.93
N TYR A 58 -9.10 -10.47 4.87
CA TYR A 58 -9.90 -10.09 6.02
C TYR A 58 -11.16 -10.96 6.09
N GLU A 59 -11.63 -11.15 7.31
CA GLU A 59 -12.96 -11.63 7.63
C GLU A 59 -13.73 -10.45 8.17
N GLU A 60 -14.81 -10.06 7.51
CA GLU A 60 -15.73 -9.07 8.05
C GLU A 60 -16.98 -9.78 8.55
N SER A 61 -17.28 -9.64 9.83
CA SER A 61 -18.51 -10.14 10.43
C SER A 61 -19.40 -8.96 10.79
N CYS A 62 -20.57 -8.87 10.17
CA CYS A 62 -21.55 -7.82 10.43
C CYS A 62 -22.79 -8.38 11.13
N LEU A 63 -23.14 -7.76 12.25
CA LEU A 63 -24.38 -8.02 12.97
C LEU A 63 -25.39 -6.92 12.67
N ALA A 64 -26.48 -7.27 12.01
CA ALA A 64 -27.52 -6.31 11.67
C ALA A 64 -28.23 -5.79 12.93
N LYS A 65 -28.21 -4.47 13.16
CA LYS A 65 -28.92 -3.82 14.29
C LYS A 65 -29.87 -2.72 13.80
N PRO A 66 -30.96 -2.43 14.54
CA PRO A 66 -31.95 -1.42 14.13
C PRO A 66 -31.43 0.00 13.92
N LEU A 67 -30.22 0.32 14.38
CA LEU A 67 -29.60 1.66 14.32
C LEU A 67 -28.26 1.68 13.56
N GLY A 68 -28.01 0.66 12.72
CA GLY A 68 -26.78 0.51 11.93
C GLY A 68 -26.07 -0.80 12.24
N ASP A 69 -25.47 -1.39 11.22
CA ASP A 69 -24.79 -2.66 11.33
C ASP A 69 -23.51 -2.52 12.18
N ASP A 70 -23.28 -3.50 13.06
CA ASP A 70 -22.06 -3.57 13.86
C ASP A 70 -21.12 -4.55 13.17
N CYS A 71 -20.17 -4.01 12.41
CA CYS A 71 -19.21 -4.79 11.65
C CYS A 71 -17.87 -4.83 12.39
N SER A 72 -17.29 -6.02 12.48
CA SER A 72 -15.92 -6.21 12.93
C SER A 72 -15.09 -6.90 11.87
N THR A 73 -13.94 -6.32 11.56
CA THR A 73 -12.99 -6.85 10.58
C THR A 73 -11.82 -7.53 11.30
N ARG A 74 -11.51 -8.77 10.92
CA ARG A 74 -10.39 -9.56 11.42
C ARG A 74 -9.44 -9.92 10.29
N GLU A 75 -8.17 -9.58 10.41
CA GLU A 75 -7.16 -9.99 9.43
C GLU A 75 -6.90 -11.51 9.50
N LYS A 76 -7.08 -12.22 8.38
CA LYS A 76 -6.78 -13.66 8.22
C LYS A 76 -5.34 -13.90 7.81
N GLY A 77 -4.71 -12.93 7.13
CA GLY A 77 -3.29 -12.94 6.86
C GLY A 77 -2.89 -12.10 5.67
N THR A 78 -1.58 -11.90 5.57
CA THR A 78 -0.94 -11.06 4.56
C THR A 78 0.13 -11.90 3.87
N ARG A 79 0.27 -11.81 2.55
CA ARG A 79 1.29 -12.55 1.76
C ARG A 79 1.78 -11.73 0.57
N ILE A 80 3.00 -11.99 0.13
CA ILE A 80 3.52 -11.48 -1.14
C ILE A 80 3.02 -12.41 -2.25
N VAL A 81 2.48 -11.83 -3.31
CA VAL A 81 1.97 -12.55 -4.47
C VAL A 81 2.68 -12.03 -5.71
N VAL A 82 3.04 -12.95 -6.59
CA VAL A 82 3.62 -12.66 -7.91
C VAL A 82 2.73 -13.31 -8.95
N ASP A 83 2.14 -12.48 -9.79
CA ASP A 83 1.32 -12.90 -10.92
C ASP A 83 1.96 -12.45 -12.21
N ASN A 84 1.70 -13.17 -13.28
CA ASN A 84 2.00 -12.71 -14.62
C ASN A 84 0.81 -11.87 -15.10
N PHE A 85 1.00 -10.56 -15.32
CA PHE A 85 -0.13 -9.67 -15.60
C PHE A 85 -0.70 -9.83 -17.01
N TYR A 86 0.03 -10.44 -17.96
CA TYR A 86 -0.49 -10.72 -19.30
C TYR A 86 -1.39 -11.96 -19.34
N THR A 87 -1.07 -12.96 -18.52
CA THR A 87 -1.77 -14.25 -18.49
C THR A 87 -2.74 -14.38 -17.32
N GLU A 88 -2.65 -13.45 -16.36
CA GLU A 88 -3.36 -13.50 -15.07
C GLU A 88 -3.02 -14.75 -14.24
N GLU A 89 -1.97 -15.49 -14.61
CA GLU A 89 -1.54 -16.69 -13.92
C GLU A 89 -0.73 -16.34 -12.67
N ASN A 90 -1.05 -17.00 -11.57
CA ASN A 90 -0.23 -16.92 -10.37
C ASN A 90 1.08 -17.70 -10.56
N VAL A 91 2.19 -16.98 -10.46
CA VAL A 91 3.54 -17.54 -10.58
C VAL A 91 4.05 -18.01 -9.22
N TRP A 92 3.80 -17.22 -8.18
CA TRP A 92 4.25 -17.53 -6.83
C TRP A 92 3.43 -16.80 -5.76
N LYS A 93 3.34 -17.40 -4.57
CA LYS A 93 2.85 -16.76 -3.35
C LYS A 93 3.77 -17.13 -2.20
N SER A 94 4.13 -16.15 -1.38
CA SER A 94 4.82 -16.42 -0.13
C SER A 94 3.88 -17.18 0.81
N ASP A 95 4.47 -17.90 1.76
CA ASP A 95 3.76 -18.23 2.98
C ASP A 95 3.27 -16.95 3.68
N LYS A 96 2.30 -17.11 4.58
CA LYS A 96 1.75 -15.99 5.34
C LYS A 96 2.89 -15.19 5.99
N LEU A 97 2.97 -13.91 5.68
CA LEU A 97 3.76 -12.92 6.41
C LEU A 97 3.28 -13.02 7.87
N ARG A 98 4.23 -13.31 8.76
CA ARG A 98 4.06 -13.78 10.15
C ARG A 98 2.81 -13.26 10.85
N ASP A 99 2.22 -14.08 11.74
CA ASP A 99 1.02 -13.78 12.54
C ASP A 99 1.20 -12.56 13.48
N GLN A 100 1.10 -11.35 12.94
CA GLN A 100 0.83 -10.08 13.61
C GLN A 100 0.74 -8.96 12.57
N TYR A 101 0.24 -7.80 13.00
CA TYR A 101 0.08 -6.51 12.30
C TYR A 101 1.34 -5.98 11.55
N VAL A 102 1.94 -6.78 10.69
CA VAL A 102 3.15 -6.45 9.93
C VAL A 102 2.70 -5.78 8.64
N VAL A 103 2.61 -4.45 8.70
CA VAL A 103 2.14 -3.59 7.60
C VAL A 103 3.27 -2.74 7.01
N ASN A 104 4.50 -3.24 7.06
CA ASN A 104 5.67 -2.48 6.62
C ASN A 104 6.49 -3.30 5.63
N VAL A 105 5.79 -3.83 4.62
CA VAL A 105 6.39 -4.33 3.38
C VAL A 105 6.45 -3.13 2.44
N TYR A 106 7.66 -2.80 1.99
CA TYR A 106 7.89 -1.53 1.32
C TYR A 106 7.98 -1.71 -0.18
N ASP A 107 9.07 -2.33 -0.61
CA ASP A 107 9.58 -2.09 -1.95
C ASP A 107 10.39 -3.28 -2.47
N LEU A 108 10.36 -3.44 -3.80
CA LEU A 108 11.30 -4.21 -4.59
C LEU A 108 12.62 -3.43 -4.72
N VAL A 109 13.61 -3.76 -3.90
CA VAL A 109 14.93 -3.09 -3.97
C VAL A 109 15.75 -3.52 -5.19
N ASP A 110 15.36 -4.62 -5.83
CA ASP A 110 15.80 -5.12 -7.13
C ASP A 110 14.66 -5.94 -7.76
N ASP A 111 14.89 -6.55 -8.92
CA ASP A 111 13.88 -7.34 -9.67
C ASP A 111 13.30 -8.53 -8.89
N SER A 112 13.88 -8.92 -7.76
CA SER A 112 13.51 -10.15 -7.04
C SER A 112 13.44 -10.02 -5.53
N THR A 113 13.75 -8.85 -4.97
CA THR A 113 13.93 -8.70 -3.53
C THR A 113 12.95 -7.70 -2.96
N VAL A 114 12.03 -8.18 -2.11
CA VAL A 114 11.12 -7.35 -1.33
C VAL A 114 11.65 -7.19 0.10
N ILE A 115 11.64 -5.96 0.61
CA ILE A 115 12.05 -5.67 2.00
C ILE A 115 10.84 -5.47 2.90
N GLU A 116 10.85 -6.21 4.00
CA GLU A 116 9.96 -6.02 5.14
C GLU A 116 10.77 -5.38 6.27
N PHE A 117 10.21 -4.37 6.91
CA PHE A 117 10.86 -3.68 8.02
C PHE A 117 9.92 -3.48 9.21
N GLU A 118 10.18 -4.20 10.29
CA GLU A 118 9.47 -4.05 11.55
C GLU A 118 9.96 -2.77 12.25
N LYS A 119 9.30 -1.65 11.91
CA LYS A 119 9.54 -0.31 12.46
C LYS A 119 9.87 -0.37 13.93
N ASN A 120 8.95 -0.73 14.82
CA ASN A 120 9.15 -0.70 16.28
C ASN A 120 10.43 -1.38 16.78
N LYS A 121 10.86 -2.47 16.13
CA LYS A 121 12.03 -3.24 16.54
C LYS A 121 13.30 -2.87 15.80
N SER A 122 13.25 -2.01 14.78
CA SER A 122 14.38 -1.78 13.88
C SER A 122 14.88 -3.07 13.20
N HIS A 123 13.97 -4.00 12.90
CA HIS A 123 14.28 -5.35 12.45
C HIS A 123 13.89 -5.52 10.98
N PHE A 124 14.82 -5.95 10.14
CA PHE A 124 14.60 -6.14 8.71
C PHE A 124 14.50 -7.61 8.32
N TYR A 125 13.65 -7.88 7.33
CA TYR A 125 13.54 -9.17 6.66
C TYR A 125 13.64 -8.97 5.15
N LYS A 126 14.21 -9.96 4.48
CA LYS A 126 14.37 -9.98 3.03
C LYS A 126 13.59 -11.14 2.45
N TRP A 127 12.72 -10.83 1.50
CA TRP A 127 11.96 -11.81 0.74
C TRP A 127 12.52 -11.86 -0.67
N THR A 128 13.10 -12.99 -1.05
CA THR A 128 13.44 -13.24 -2.45
C THR A 128 12.26 -13.95 -3.11
N LEU A 129 11.76 -13.42 -4.22
CA LEU A 129 10.64 -14.00 -4.95
C LEU A 129 10.95 -15.47 -5.29
N GLY A 130 9.99 -16.36 -5.00
CA GLY A 130 10.18 -17.81 -5.17
C GLY A 130 10.92 -18.50 -4.01
N LYS A 131 11.28 -17.80 -2.95
CA LYS A 131 12.00 -18.34 -1.77
C LYS A 131 11.37 -17.85 -0.46
N ASP A 132 11.79 -18.47 0.64
CA ASP A 132 11.39 -18.09 1.99
C ASP A 132 12.05 -16.76 2.43
N SER A 133 11.54 -16.21 3.53
CA SER A 133 12.13 -15.02 4.16
C SER A 133 13.48 -15.31 4.80
N GLU A 134 14.39 -14.36 4.63
CA GLU A 134 15.65 -14.28 5.36
C GLU A 134 15.56 -13.21 6.45
N ASP A 135 15.91 -13.58 7.67
CA ASP A 135 16.05 -12.65 8.79
C ASP A 135 17.38 -11.89 8.67
N LEU A 136 17.30 -10.58 8.41
CA LEU A 136 18.48 -9.72 8.35
C LEU A 136 18.89 -9.16 9.72
N GLY A 137 18.05 -9.32 10.74
CA GLY A 137 18.30 -8.91 12.11
C GLY A 137 18.03 -7.44 12.38
N TYR A 138 18.49 -7.00 13.55
CA TYR A 138 18.37 -5.64 14.05
C TYR A 138 19.43 -4.73 13.45
N PHE A 139 19.03 -3.52 13.10
CA PHE A 139 19.91 -2.51 12.54
C PHE A 139 20.15 -1.40 13.56
N GLU A 140 21.40 -0.98 13.70
CA GLU A 140 21.78 0.14 14.56
C GLU A 140 21.40 1.47 13.91
N TRP A 141 20.77 2.33 14.70
CA TRP A 141 20.39 3.68 14.33
C TRP A 141 21.29 4.65 15.08
N ASP A 142 22.24 5.25 14.39
CA ASP A 142 23.10 6.29 14.95
C ASP A 142 22.79 7.60 14.25
N GLY A 143 22.14 8.55 14.92
CA GLY A 143 21.77 9.86 14.34
C GLY A 143 20.27 10.07 14.21
N CYS A 144 19.78 10.40 13.01
CA CYS A 144 18.38 10.74 12.81
C CYS A 144 17.43 9.57 12.97
N SER A 145 16.43 9.72 13.84
CA SER A 145 15.39 8.73 14.08
C SER A 145 14.25 8.86 13.05
N THR A 146 14.51 8.51 11.79
CA THR A 146 13.48 8.42 10.72
C THR A 146 12.70 7.11 10.76
N LYS A 147 13.07 6.19 11.66
CA LYS A 147 12.50 4.85 11.90
C LYS A 147 10.97 4.80 11.81
N GLU A 148 10.27 5.66 12.53
CA GLU A 148 8.80 5.66 12.58
C GLU A 148 8.15 6.25 11.32
N LYS A 149 8.91 6.99 10.52
CA LYS A 149 8.44 7.69 9.33
C LYS A 149 8.86 7.04 8.02
N VAL A 150 9.49 5.86 8.05
CA VAL A 150 9.86 5.14 6.84
C VAL A 150 8.60 4.80 6.04
N GLY A 151 8.50 5.41 4.85
CA GLY A 151 7.45 5.22 3.85
C GLY A 151 7.88 4.42 2.63
N SER A 152 9.18 4.41 2.29
CA SER A 152 9.75 3.57 1.22
C SER A 152 11.22 3.22 1.46
N ILE A 153 11.68 2.15 0.81
CA ILE A 153 13.05 1.63 0.83
C ILE A 153 13.54 1.49 -0.61
N ARG A 154 14.58 2.23 -1.00
CA ARG A 154 15.12 2.22 -2.36
C ARG A 154 16.55 1.69 -2.42
N PRO A 155 17.00 1.13 -3.54
CA PRO A 155 18.44 0.89 -3.75
C PRO A 155 19.22 2.21 -3.73
N TRP A 156 20.45 2.16 -3.20
CA TRP A 156 21.37 3.29 -3.08
C TRP A 156 22.80 2.98 -3.55
N GLY A 157 22.96 1.97 -4.42
CA GLY A 157 24.27 1.49 -4.87
C GLY A 157 25.08 0.79 -3.76
N ASP A 158 26.16 0.10 -4.14
CA ASP A 158 27.12 -0.56 -3.23
C ASP A 158 26.50 -1.44 -2.12
N GLY A 159 25.36 -2.09 -2.40
CA GLY A 159 24.64 -2.90 -1.40
C GLY A 159 24.03 -2.08 -0.25
N LYS A 160 23.78 -0.79 -0.47
CA LYS A 160 23.12 0.11 0.47
C LYS A 160 21.67 0.34 0.06
N TRP A 161 20.85 0.66 1.05
CA TRP A 161 19.45 1.07 0.83
C TRP A 161 19.22 2.47 1.36
N ARG A 162 18.30 3.18 0.72
CA ARG A 162 17.81 4.47 1.16
C ARG A 162 16.43 4.31 1.77
N LEU A 163 16.30 4.66 3.05
CA LEU A 163 15.04 4.74 3.77
C LEU A 163 14.47 6.14 3.62
N VAL A 164 13.30 6.25 2.99
CA VAL A 164 12.58 7.51 2.82
C VAL A 164 11.64 7.69 4.00
N GLY A 165 11.89 8.71 4.80
CA GLY A 165 11.02 9.07 5.91
C GLY A 165 11.40 10.44 6.41
N SER A 166 10.61 11.45 6.03
CA SER A 166 10.98 12.85 6.24
C SER A 166 10.70 13.30 7.68
N THR A 167 11.74 13.82 8.33
CA THR A 167 11.62 14.85 9.37
C THR A 167 12.22 16.14 8.83
N GLU A 168 11.86 17.30 9.39
CA GLU A 168 12.40 18.60 8.93
C GLU A 168 13.93 18.63 8.88
N ASP A 169 14.59 17.84 9.74
CA ASP A 169 16.03 17.79 9.88
C ASP A 169 16.72 16.70 9.02
N CYS A 170 15.95 15.77 8.42
CA CYS A 170 16.49 14.59 7.75
C CYS A 170 15.66 14.20 6.52
N GLY A 171 16.24 14.35 5.33
CA GLY A 171 15.58 14.00 4.08
C GLY A 171 15.44 12.49 3.88
N TYR A 172 16.53 11.75 4.10
CA TYR A 172 16.55 10.28 4.06
C TYR A 172 17.72 9.71 4.86
N ALA A 173 17.65 8.41 5.16
CA ALA A 173 18.71 7.64 5.81
C ALA A 173 19.29 6.58 4.86
N ILE A 174 20.60 6.37 4.92
CA ILE A 174 21.30 5.35 4.13
C ILE A 174 21.68 4.17 5.04
N VAL A 175 21.16 3.00 4.71
CA VAL A 175 21.42 1.72 5.35
C VAL A 175 22.59 1.03 4.68
N ASP A 176 23.60 0.64 5.45
CA ASP A 176 24.59 -0.35 5.02
C ASP A 176 24.13 -1.73 5.49
N VAL A 177 23.67 -2.53 4.53
CA VAL A 177 23.06 -3.85 4.79
C VAL A 177 24.07 -4.83 5.38
N ALA A 178 25.32 -4.80 4.87
CA ALA A 178 26.39 -5.68 5.34
C ALA A 178 26.80 -5.34 6.78
N LYS A 179 26.84 -4.06 7.13
CA LYS A 179 27.21 -3.59 8.48
C LYS A 179 26.03 -3.50 9.44
N LYS A 180 24.80 -3.77 8.99
CA LYS A 180 23.55 -3.67 9.76
C LYS A 180 23.41 -2.34 10.52
N LYS A 181 23.74 -1.23 9.85
CA LYS A 181 23.70 0.10 10.47
C LYS A 181 23.30 1.18 9.48
N ILE A 182 22.70 2.24 10.01
CA ILE A 182 22.55 3.49 9.27
C ILE A 182 23.91 4.18 9.20
N THR A 183 24.37 4.52 7.99
CA THR A 183 25.73 5.04 7.73
C THR A 183 25.77 6.46 7.22
N GLY A 184 24.63 7.05 6.91
CA GLY A 184 24.57 8.41 6.42
C GLY A 184 23.17 9.00 6.56
N TYR A 185 23.16 10.30 6.79
CA TYR A 185 21.98 11.15 6.66
C TYR A 185 22.37 12.26 5.70
N GLU A 186 21.58 12.40 4.65
CA GLU A 186 21.69 13.55 3.78
C GLU A 186 20.46 14.42 4.07
N LYS A 187 20.72 15.71 4.33
CA LYS A 187 19.68 16.72 4.10
C LYS A 187 19.27 16.57 2.63
N LEU A 188 18.01 16.80 2.29
CA LEU A 188 17.61 16.81 0.88
C LEU A 188 18.60 17.72 0.13
N GLU A 189 19.44 17.10 -0.72
CA GLU A 189 20.35 17.85 -1.57
C GLU A 189 19.50 18.84 -2.38
N LYS A 190 20.09 19.92 -2.90
CA LYS A 190 19.36 20.79 -3.84
C LYS A 190 18.78 19.98 -5.02
N PHE A 191 19.48 18.91 -5.41
CA PHE A 191 19.02 17.93 -6.39
C PHE A 191 17.78 17.13 -5.94
N ALA A 192 17.45 17.09 -4.66
CA ALA A 192 16.31 16.35 -4.12
C ALA A 192 15.11 17.25 -3.79
N GLU A 193 15.26 18.58 -3.77
CA GLU A 193 14.20 19.54 -3.39
C GLU A 193 12.94 19.47 -4.26
N GLU A 194 13.08 19.09 -5.54
CA GLU A 194 11.96 18.94 -6.49
C GLU A 194 11.60 17.46 -6.71
N CYS A 195 12.23 16.55 -5.98
CA CYS A 195 12.03 15.11 -6.10
C CYS A 195 10.94 14.65 -5.15
N SER A 196 9.93 14.01 -5.70
CA SER A 196 8.99 13.20 -4.93
C SER A 196 9.61 11.85 -4.56
N ASP A 197 10.51 11.35 -5.40
CA ASP A 197 11.30 10.14 -5.13
C ASP A 197 12.69 10.23 -5.78
N LEU A 198 13.68 9.56 -5.19
CA LEU A 198 15.09 9.61 -5.61
C LEU A 198 15.72 8.22 -5.39
N TRP A 199 16.66 7.78 -6.20
CA TRP A 199 17.34 6.50 -5.98
C TRP A 199 18.64 6.47 -6.76
N ASP A 200 19.50 5.51 -6.42
CA ASP A 200 20.71 5.22 -7.20
C ASP A 200 20.52 3.89 -7.93
N HIS A 201 20.79 3.90 -9.23
CA HIS A 201 20.84 2.70 -10.05
C HIS A 201 22.13 2.72 -10.88
N GLU A 202 22.98 1.72 -10.68
CA GLU A 202 24.28 1.57 -11.36
C GLU A 202 25.19 2.81 -11.23
N GLY A 203 25.15 3.51 -10.09
CA GLY A 203 25.99 4.69 -9.83
C GLY A 203 25.47 5.97 -10.48
N VAL A 204 24.25 5.95 -11.01
CA VAL A 204 23.55 7.12 -11.53
C VAL A 204 22.39 7.44 -10.59
N LYS A 205 22.34 8.68 -10.08
CA LYS A 205 21.20 9.15 -9.30
C LYS A 205 20.04 9.46 -10.25
N TYR A 206 18.89 8.88 -9.95
CA TYR A 206 17.63 9.15 -10.63
C TYR A 206 16.68 9.80 -9.65
N CYS A 207 15.89 10.75 -10.14
CA CYS A 207 14.84 11.38 -9.38
C CYS A 207 13.61 11.52 -10.25
N VAL A 208 12.44 11.32 -9.63
CA VAL A 208 11.18 11.72 -10.24
C VAL A 208 10.55 12.82 -9.41
N GLY A 209 10.08 13.84 -10.12
CA GLY A 209 9.45 15.02 -9.55
C GLY A 209 8.24 15.46 -10.34
N ALA A 210 7.44 16.36 -9.77
CA ALA A 210 6.36 17.01 -10.48
C ALA A 210 6.91 18.16 -11.34
N VAL A 211 6.54 18.20 -12.62
CA VAL A 211 6.81 19.34 -13.49
C VAL A 211 5.62 20.28 -13.46
N LYS A 212 5.89 21.56 -13.22
CA LYS A 212 4.90 22.63 -13.39
C LYS A 212 5.10 23.26 -14.77
N LYS A 213 4.02 23.47 -15.51
CA LYS A 213 4.07 24.20 -16.76
C LYS A 213 4.20 25.70 -16.49
N ASP A 214 5.26 26.35 -16.98
CA ASP A 214 5.57 27.77 -16.74
C ASP A 214 4.61 28.77 -17.44
N SER A 215 3.63 28.30 -18.20
CA SER A 215 2.70 29.17 -18.93
C SER A 215 1.43 29.45 -18.14
N VAL A 216 1.17 30.72 -17.80
CA VAL A 216 -0.15 31.20 -17.38
C VAL A 216 -1.11 31.00 -18.55
N MET A 217 -1.84 29.90 -18.53
CA MET A 217 -2.97 29.63 -19.40
C MET A 217 -4.14 29.32 -18.47
N SER A 218 -5.25 30.04 -18.68
CA SER A 218 -6.58 30.05 -18.04
C SER A 218 -6.80 29.44 -16.63
N TYR A 219 -7.82 29.88 -15.90
CA TYR A 219 -8.19 29.31 -14.59
C TYR A 219 -8.36 27.76 -14.60
N TYR A 220 -8.64 27.18 -15.77
CA TYR A 220 -8.83 25.74 -15.97
C TYR A 220 -7.53 24.97 -16.31
N GLU A 221 -6.45 25.62 -16.72
CA GLU A 221 -5.19 24.96 -17.14
C GLU A 221 -4.05 25.13 -16.11
N ARG A 222 -4.32 25.82 -15.00
CA ARG A 222 -3.38 26.01 -13.88
C ARG A 222 -2.92 24.72 -13.18
N PHE A 223 -3.49 23.57 -13.54
CA PHE A 223 -3.30 22.30 -12.83
C PHE A 223 -2.75 21.16 -13.69
N LEU A 224 -2.23 21.44 -14.90
CA LEU A 224 -1.54 20.41 -15.68
C LEU A 224 -0.14 20.17 -15.09
N ALA A 225 -0.09 19.36 -14.02
CA ALA A 225 1.12 18.75 -13.52
C ALA A 225 1.54 17.63 -14.48
N GLY A 226 2.83 17.52 -14.76
CA GLY A 226 3.41 16.33 -15.38
C GLY A 226 4.35 15.64 -14.39
N ALA A 227 4.82 14.43 -14.72
CA ALA A 227 5.95 13.81 -14.05
C ALA A 227 7.23 14.05 -14.87
N MET A 228 8.35 14.36 -14.23
CA MET A 228 9.68 14.33 -14.86
C MET A 228 10.51 13.24 -14.27
N ILE A 229 11.21 12.49 -15.10
CA ILE A 229 12.39 11.75 -14.65
C ILE A 229 13.65 12.56 -14.98
N ARG A 230 14.51 12.72 -13.99
CA ARG A 230 15.80 13.39 -14.13
C ARG A 230 16.93 12.52 -13.59
N ASN A 231 18.12 12.76 -14.11
CA ASN A 231 19.38 12.27 -13.57
C ASN A 231 20.39 13.42 -13.47
N ASP A 232 21.65 13.10 -13.19
CA ASP A 232 22.72 14.09 -13.07
C ASP A 232 22.97 14.92 -14.35
N LYS A 233 22.44 14.50 -15.50
CA LYS A 233 22.53 15.20 -16.78
C LYS A 233 21.34 16.15 -17.04
N GLY A 234 20.35 16.18 -16.15
CA GLY A 234 19.13 16.98 -16.27
C GLY A 234 17.87 16.13 -16.45
N VAL A 235 16.80 16.76 -16.92
CA VAL A 235 15.53 16.08 -17.20
C VAL A 235 15.69 15.19 -18.43
N GLY A 236 15.50 13.89 -18.25
CA GLY A 236 15.57 12.90 -19.32
C GLY A 236 14.26 12.78 -20.10
N ASP A 237 13.13 12.86 -19.40
CA ASP A 237 11.81 12.76 -20.00
C ASP A 237 10.73 13.42 -19.12
N THR A 238 9.59 13.74 -19.74
CA THR A 238 8.42 14.30 -19.07
C THR A 238 7.14 13.63 -19.57
N LEU A 239 6.31 13.15 -18.64
CA LEU A 239 4.98 12.64 -18.92
C LEU A 239 3.94 13.70 -18.55
N TRP A 240 3.24 14.24 -19.55
CA TRP A 240 2.21 15.27 -19.35
C TRP A 240 0.81 14.67 -19.33
N ASN A 241 -0.10 15.30 -18.57
CA ASN A 241 -1.52 14.92 -18.48
C ASN A 241 -2.22 14.70 -19.82
N ASN A 242 -1.94 15.53 -20.82
CA ASN A 242 -2.56 15.46 -22.14
C ASN A 242 -1.99 14.35 -23.03
N GLN A 243 -0.92 13.69 -22.60
CA GLN A 243 -0.35 12.52 -23.25
C GLN A 243 -0.94 11.21 -22.70
N ILE A 244 -1.82 11.30 -21.69
CA ILE A 244 -2.50 10.16 -21.08
C ILE A 244 -3.95 10.18 -21.57
N GLU A 245 -4.31 9.21 -22.43
CA GLU A 245 -5.70 9.09 -22.90
C GLU A 245 -6.65 8.81 -21.72
N GLY A 246 -7.71 9.61 -21.58
CA GLY A 246 -8.79 9.37 -20.61
C GLY A 246 -8.62 9.98 -19.20
N ALA A 247 -7.53 10.69 -18.92
CA ALA A 247 -7.32 11.36 -17.63
C ALA A 247 -8.25 12.57 -17.43
N SER A 248 -9.01 12.60 -16.33
CA SER A 248 -9.82 13.77 -15.95
C SER A 248 -8.93 14.96 -15.59
N LEU A 249 -9.17 16.12 -16.20
CA LEU A 249 -8.37 17.35 -16.01
C LEU A 249 -8.37 17.92 -14.57
N ASN A 250 -9.16 17.35 -13.65
CA ASN A 250 -9.42 17.89 -12.31
C ASN A 250 -9.04 16.94 -11.16
N SER A 251 -8.21 15.92 -11.41
CA SER A 251 -7.82 15.00 -10.33
C SER A 251 -6.71 15.62 -9.47
N TYR A 252 -6.85 15.54 -8.15
CA TYR A 252 -5.78 15.84 -7.22
C TYR A 252 -4.64 14.85 -7.47
N HIS A 253 -3.51 15.31 -8.00
CA HIS A 253 -2.38 14.45 -8.32
C HIS A 253 -1.49 14.27 -7.07
N ALA A 254 -1.70 13.18 -6.33
CA ALA A 254 -0.61 12.60 -5.56
C ALA A 254 0.13 11.66 -6.52
N VAL A 255 1.38 11.98 -6.85
CA VAL A 255 2.22 11.05 -7.61
C VAL A 255 2.91 10.16 -6.61
N GLU A 256 2.56 8.88 -6.60
CA GLU A 256 3.12 7.87 -5.69
C GLU A 256 4.03 6.95 -6.48
N PHE A 257 5.24 6.70 -6.02
CA PHE A 257 6.21 5.89 -6.74
C PHE A 257 6.43 4.58 -6.00
N LYS A 258 6.45 3.46 -6.74
CA LYS A 258 6.81 2.13 -6.22
C LYS A 258 7.65 1.43 -7.30
N ASN A 259 8.92 1.16 -6.94
CA ASN A 259 10.10 0.71 -7.73
C ASN A 259 9.92 0.48 -9.22
N ALA A 260 10.77 1.14 -10.01
CA ALA A 260 10.77 1.17 -11.48
C ALA A 260 9.48 1.69 -12.13
N PHE A 261 8.43 1.95 -11.34
CA PHE A 261 7.16 2.41 -11.82
C PHE A 261 6.70 3.70 -11.12
N VAL A 262 6.03 4.53 -11.90
CA VAL A 262 5.38 5.77 -11.48
C VAL A 262 3.90 5.49 -11.35
N CYS A 263 3.26 5.73 -10.21
CA CYS A 263 1.80 5.79 -10.14
C CYS A 263 1.37 7.24 -10.41
N TYR A 264 0.67 7.44 -11.51
CA TYR A 264 0.13 8.72 -11.91
C TYR A 264 -1.34 8.57 -12.31
N LEU A 265 -2.23 9.26 -11.60
CA LEU A 265 -3.68 9.16 -11.82
C LEU A 265 -4.24 7.74 -11.68
N GLY A 266 -3.66 6.94 -10.77
CA GLY A 266 -4.06 5.53 -10.58
C GLY A 266 -3.57 4.59 -11.68
N ASN A 267 -2.79 5.08 -12.66
CA ASN A 267 -2.13 4.26 -13.67
C ASN A 267 -0.65 4.10 -13.34
N TYR A 268 -0.06 2.95 -13.65
CA TYR A 268 1.34 2.66 -13.38
C TYR A 268 2.16 2.71 -14.68
N TYR A 269 3.29 3.42 -14.66
CA TYR A 269 4.15 3.62 -15.83
C TYR A 269 5.55 3.11 -15.54
N LYS A 270 6.14 2.34 -16.46
CA LYS A 270 7.50 1.81 -16.33
C LYS A 270 8.54 2.89 -16.60
N VAL A 271 9.71 2.77 -15.99
CA VAL A 271 10.90 3.58 -16.31
C VAL A 271 11.87 2.74 -17.14
N ASP A 272 12.19 3.19 -18.36
CA ASP A 272 13.34 2.67 -19.11
C ASP A 272 14.59 3.45 -18.71
N TYR A 273 15.45 2.84 -17.88
CA TYR A 273 16.68 3.44 -17.38
C TYR A 273 17.75 3.68 -18.45
N LYS A 274 17.74 2.92 -19.55
CA LYS A 274 18.73 3.07 -20.64
C LYS A 274 18.46 4.32 -21.44
N THR A 275 17.18 4.60 -21.70
CA THR A 275 16.76 5.79 -22.46
C THR A 275 16.32 6.94 -21.56
N VAL A 276 16.19 6.71 -20.25
CA VAL A 276 15.68 7.65 -19.24
C VAL A 276 14.28 8.13 -19.63
N LYS A 277 13.41 7.18 -20.00
CA LYS A 277 12.04 7.46 -20.47
C LYS A 277 10.98 6.86 -19.57
N LEU A 278 9.85 7.56 -19.48
CA LEU A 278 8.62 7.03 -18.91
C LEU A 278 7.89 6.27 -20.02
N VAL A 279 7.75 4.97 -19.85
CA VAL A 279 7.12 4.06 -20.80
C VAL A 279 5.71 3.76 -20.31
N PHE A 280 4.73 4.03 -21.19
CA PHE A 280 3.36 3.57 -20.98
C PHE A 280 3.35 2.05 -21.13
N ASP A 281 2.96 1.34 -20.08
CA ASP A 281 2.67 -0.09 -20.17
C ASP A 281 1.15 -0.21 -20.08
N HIS A 282 0.53 -0.80 -21.12
CA HIS A 282 -0.92 -0.98 -21.21
C HIS A 282 -1.42 -2.09 -20.29
#